data_AF-A0A7K3PS91-F1
#
_entry.id   AF-A0A7K3PS91-F1
#
_cell.length_a   1.000
_cell.length_b   1.000
_cell.length_c   1.000
_cell.angle_alpha   90.00
_cell.angle_beta   90.00
_cell.angle_gamma   90.00
#
_symmetry.space_group_name_H-M   'P 1'
#
loop_
_entity.id
_entity.type
_entity.pdbx_description
1 polymer ?
#
loop_
_entity_poly.entity_id
_entity_poly.type
_entity_poly.pdbx_seq_one_letter_code
_entity_poly.pdbx_strand_id
1 'polypeptide(L)'
;MVSAQDWERTRHRLHFGQRFYGTVVRVPSPGAIGIFVDIGLPVHGFVDVLLLPSEAERWPAEGTESEFEVWWADERSQIRLKPADPRFVREDFAEWLTRWRPGWPQEHGLPVT
;
A
#
# COMPACT_ATOMS: atom_id res chain seq x y z
N MET A 1 15.98 -4.05 -11.30
CA MET A 1 16.29 -3.65 -9.92
C MET A 1 16.57 -2.17 -9.94
N VAL A 2 15.82 -1.36 -9.18
CA VAL A 2 16.02 0.09 -9.09
C VAL A 2 17.31 0.38 -8.31
N SER A 3 18.07 1.41 -8.72
CA SER A 3 19.29 1.80 -8.00
C SER A 3 18.95 2.44 -6.65
N ALA A 4 19.84 2.33 -5.67
CA ALA A 4 19.62 2.96 -4.36
C ALA A 4 19.41 4.48 -4.47
N GLN A 5 20.10 5.15 -5.39
CA GLN A 5 19.94 6.60 -5.62
C GLN A 5 18.57 6.94 -6.23
N ASP A 6 18.09 6.14 -7.18
CA ASP A 6 16.78 6.35 -7.80
C ASP A 6 15.65 6.04 -6.83
N TRP A 7 15.83 5.03 -5.97
CA TRP A 7 14.91 4.75 -4.88
C TRP A 7 14.83 5.92 -3.91
N GLU A 8 15.96 6.43 -3.44
CA GLU A 8 15.98 7.53 -2.48
C GLU A 8 15.32 8.80 -3.04
N ARG A 9 15.61 9.13 -4.31
CA ARG A 9 14.94 10.23 -5.02
C ARG A 9 13.43 10.03 -5.14
N THR A 10 12.97 8.80 -5.37
CA THR A 10 11.55 8.47 -5.44
C THR A 10 10.91 8.63 -4.06
N ARG A 11 11.52 8.04 -3.03
CA ARG A 11 11.05 8.01 -1.64
C ARG A 11 10.89 9.41 -1.05
N HIS A 12 11.84 10.31 -1.26
CA HIS A 12 11.77 11.70 -0.79
C HIS A 12 10.58 12.50 -1.35
N ARG A 13 9.93 12.04 -2.42
CA ARG A 13 8.78 12.72 -3.02
C ARG A 13 7.45 12.15 -2.54
N LEU A 14 7.48 11.06 -1.77
CA LEU A 14 6.30 10.39 -1.27
C LEU A 14 5.84 11.01 0.06
N HIS A 15 4.53 11.10 0.21
CA HIS A 15 3.89 11.55 1.45
C HIS A 15 2.90 10.48 1.93
N PHE A 16 2.75 10.31 3.23
CA PHE A 16 1.73 9.41 3.77
C PHE A 16 0.34 9.82 3.28
N GLY A 17 -0.48 8.84 2.90
CA GLY A 17 -1.81 9.08 2.37
C GLY A 17 -1.86 9.56 0.92
N GLN A 18 -0.71 9.84 0.28
CA GLN A 18 -0.65 10.19 -1.14
C GLN A 18 -1.31 9.09 -1.98
N ARG A 19 -2.24 9.49 -2.86
CA ARG A 19 -2.98 8.55 -3.70
C ARG A 19 -2.31 8.30 -5.04
N PHE A 20 -2.34 7.04 -5.45
CA PHE A 20 -2.00 6.58 -6.79
C PHE A 20 -3.16 5.76 -7.33
N TYR A 21 -3.55 6.02 -8.57
CA TYR A 21 -4.35 5.07 -9.33
C TYR A 21 -3.42 3.98 -9.84
N GLY A 22 -3.74 2.72 -9.55
CA GLY A 22 -2.87 1.59 -9.84
C GLY A 22 -3.62 0.33 -10.23
N THR A 23 -2.91 -0.61 -10.81
CA THR A 23 -3.42 -1.92 -11.24
C THR A 23 -2.81 -3.02 -10.40
N VAL A 24 -3.63 -3.92 -9.87
CA VAL A 24 -3.12 -5.13 -9.21
C VAL A 24 -2.47 -6.03 -10.25
N VAL A 25 -1.16 -6.24 -10.14
CA VAL A 25 -0.39 -7.02 -11.12
C VAL A 25 -0.07 -8.43 -10.64
N ARG A 26 -0.19 -8.70 -9.33
CA ARG A 26 0.08 -10.03 -8.80
C ARG A 26 -0.57 -10.31 -7.45
N VAL A 27 -1.16 -11.49 -7.29
CA VAL A 27 -1.68 -12.02 -6.01
C VAL A 27 -1.02 -13.38 -5.72
N PRO A 28 0.20 -13.43 -5.15
CA PRO A 28 1.02 -14.64 -5.09
C PRO A 28 0.49 -15.74 -4.15
N SER A 29 -0.14 -15.37 -3.04
CA SER A 29 -0.74 -16.30 -2.07
C SER A 29 -1.88 -15.60 -1.34
N PRO A 30 -3.11 -15.68 -1.89
CA PRO A 30 -4.30 -15.08 -1.30
C PRO A 30 -4.49 -15.54 0.15
N GLY A 31 -4.80 -14.60 1.05
CA GLY A 31 -4.94 -14.86 2.49
C GLY A 31 -3.63 -14.89 3.29
N ALA A 32 -2.45 -14.86 2.65
CA ALA A 32 -1.18 -15.08 3.37
C ALA A 32 -0.10 -14.01 3.16
N ILE A 33 0.02 -13.42 1.96
CA ILE A 33 1.13 -12.51 1.64
C ILE A 33 0.67 -11.06 1.47
N GLY A 34 -0.28 -10.83 0.57
CA GLY A 34 -0.66 -9.50 0.11
C GLY A 34 -0.67 -9.44 -1.41
N ILE A 35 -0.74 -8.23 -1.96
CA ILE A 35 -0.88 -7.98 -3.41
C ILE A 35 0.17 -6.98 -3.90
N PHE A 36 0.64 -7.16 -5.13
CA PHE A 36 1.49 -6.20 -5.82
C PHE A 36 0.66 -5.32 -6.74
N VAL A 37 0.97 -4.03 -6.75
CA VAL A 37 0.25 -3.01 -7.51
C VAL A 37 1.26 -2.23 -8.35
N ASP A 38 1.02 -2.15 -9.66
CA ASP A 38 1.69 -1.16 -10.50
C ASP A 38 1.02 0.20 -10.31
N ILE A 39 1.81 1.20 -9.93
CA ILE A 39 1.39 2.58 -9.66
C ILE A 39 2.13 3.58 -10.56
N GLY A 40 2.76 3.12 -11.64
CA GLY A 40 3.50 3.96 -12.58
C GLY A 40 4.81 4.54 -12.04
N LEU A 41 5.29 4.02 -10.90
CA LEU A 41 6.60 4.36 -10.33
C LEU A 41 7.63 3.28 -10.65
N PRO A 42 8.94 3.58 -10.57
CA PRO A 42 10.01 2.61 -10.85
C PRO A 42 9.99 1.34 -9.97
N VAL A 43 9.26 1.39 -8.85
CA VAL A 43 9.08 0.29 -7.91
C VAL A 43 7.58 0.02 -7.76
N HIS A 44 7.18 -1.25 -7.84
CA HIS A 44 5.79 -1.64 -7.58
C HIS A 44 5.41 -1.34 -6.13
N GLY A 45 4.15 -0.93 -5.95
CA GLY A 45 3.51 -0.89 -4.67
C GLY A 45 3.19 -2.30 -4.16
N PHE A 46 3.01 -2.41 -2.85
CA PHE A 46 2.60 -3.63 -2.19
C PHE A 46 1.60 -3.34 -1.08
N VAL A 47 0.44 -4.00 -1.10
CA VAL A 47 -0.49 -3.99 0.02
C VAL A 47 -0.27 -5.25 0.84
N ASP A 48 0.00 -5.07 2.12
CA ASP A 48 0.20 -6.17 3.07
C ASP A 48 -1.11 -6.90 3.38
N VAL A 49 -1.05 -8.22 3.56
CA VAL A 49 -2.19 -9.05 3.98
C VAL A 49 -2.91 -8.46 5.20
N LEU A 50 -2.18 -7.84 6.12
CA LEU A 50 -2.75 -7.23 7.33
C LEU A 50 -3.60 -5.99 7.05
N LEU A 51 -3.63 -5.47 5.82
CA LEU A 51 -4.49 -4.36 5.40
C LEU A 51 -5.68 -4.82 4.54
N LEU A 52 -5.71 -6.08 4.12
CA LEU A 52 -6.74 -6.66 3.25
C LEU A 52 -7.84 -7.37 4.07
N PRO A 53 -9.03 -7.61 3.47
CA PRO A 53 -10.09 -8.43 4.08
C PRO A 53 -9.56 -9.78 4.58
N SER A 54 -10.12 -10.30 5.68
CA SER A 54 -9.74 -11.62 6.17
C SER A 54 -10.09 -12.74 5.19
N GLU A 55 -11.14 -12.55 4.40
CA GLU A 55 -11.56 -13.45 3.33
C GLU A 55 -10.81 -13.12 2.04
N ALA A 56 -10.01 -14.07 1.54
CA ALA A 56 -9.14 -13.86 0.39
C ALA A 56 -9.92 -13.61 -0.91
N GLU A 57 -11.14 -14.13 -1.03
CA GLU A 57 -12.05 -13.95 -2.15
C GLU A 57 -12.50 -12.49 -2.32
N ARG A 58 -12.37 -11.69 -1.25
CA ARG A 58 -12.70 -10.26 -1.24
C ARG A 58 -11.50 -9.37 -1.55
N TRP A 59 -10.32 -9.96 -1.78
CA TRP A 59 -9.15 -9.20 -2.22
C TRP A 59 -9.37 -8.74 -3.66
N PRO A 60 -8.80 -7.59 -4.07
CA PRO A 60 -8.82 -7.20 -5.46
C PRO A 60 -7.99 -8.22 -6.28
N ALA A 61 -8.59 -8.73 -7.36
CA ALA A 61 -7.96 -9.70 -8.24
C ALA A 61 -6.91 -9.03 -9.16
N GLU A 62 -6.03 -9.82 -9.77
CA GLU A 62 -5.12 -9.32 -10.81
C GLU A 62 -5.91 -8.64 -11.94
N GLY A 63 -5.40 -7.50 -12.43
CA GLY A 63 -6.07 -6.62 -13.38
C GLY A 63 -7.06 -5.63 -12.75
N THR A 64 -7.35 -5.73 -11.45
CA THR A 64 -8.20 -4.74 -10.77
C THR A 64 -7.50 -3.40 -10.72
N GLU A 65 -8.15 -2.36 -11.24
CA GLU A 65 -7.72 -0.98 -11.10
C GLU A 65 -8.42 -0.31 -9.91
N SER A 66 -7.68 0.43 -9.09
CA SER A 66 -8.22 1.15 -7.95
C SER A 66 -7.27 2.26 -7.47
N GLU A 67 -7.73 3.06 -6.52
CA GLU A 67 -6.87 4.02 -5.81
C GLU A 67 -6.22 3.36 -4.58
N PHE A 68 -4.95 3.68 -4.37
CA PHE A 68 -4.14 3.22 -3.26
C PHE A 68 -3.41 4.38 -2.60
N GLU A 69 -3.37 4.36 -1.28
CA GLU A 69 -2.71 5.37 -0.45
C GLU A 69 -1.31 4.87 -0.06
N VAL A 70 -0.30 5.74 -0.14
CA VAL A 70 1.05 5.46 0.41
C VAL A 70 0.92 5.25 1.91
N TRP A 71 1.12 4.01 2.33
CA TRP A 71 1.03 3.59 3.73
C TRP A 71 2.39 3.72 4.42
N TRP A 72 3.46 3.23 3.80
CA TRP A 72 4.80 3.25 4.37
C TRP A 72 5.87 3.08 3.29
N ALA A 73 7.06 3.62 3.50
CA ALA A 73 8.24 3.34 2.70
C ALA A 73 9.48 3.58 3.56
N ASP A 74 10.50 2.73 3.42
CA ASP A 74 11.77 2.85 4.13
C ASP A 74 12.95 2.62 3.17
N GLU A 75 14.14 2.33 3.68
CA GLU A 75 15.34 2.08 2.87
C GLU A 75 15.18 0.88 1.92
N ARG A 76 14.28 -0.07 2.22
CA ARG A 76 13.96 -1.15 1.30
C ARG A 76 13.16 -0.56 0.14
N SER A 77 13.61 -0.83 -1.09
CA SER A 77 12.96 -0.36 -2.31
C SER A 77 11.61 -1.04 -2.57
N GLN A 78 10.61 -0.69 -1.75
CA GLN A 78 9.23 -1.14 -1.84
C GLN A 78 8.30 -0.11 -1.18
N ILE A 79 7.27 0.32 -1.91
CA ILE A 79 6.25 1.22 -1.38
C ILE A 79 5.13 0.36 -0.80
N ARG A 80 4.91 0.44 0.52
CA ARG A 80 3.73 -0.17 1.13
C ARG A 80 2.53 0.72 0.88
N LEU A 81 1.45 0.10 0.46
CA LEU A 81 0.20 0.76 0.11
C LEU A 81 -0.94 0.26 1.01
N LYS A 82 -1.97 1.08 1.11
CA LYS A 82 -3.28 0.75 1.68
C LYS A 82 -4.34 1.01 0.60
N PRO A 83 -5.31 0.12 0.36
CA PRO A 83 -6.42 0.41 -0.55
C PRO A 83 -7.23 1.63 -0.06
N ALA A 84 -7.62 2.50 -1.00
CA ALA A 84 -8.50 3.63 -0.68
C ALA A 84 -9.97 3.20 -0.66
N ASP A 85 -10.35 2.24 -1.52
CA ASP A 85 -11.68 1.66 -1.52
C ASP A 85 -11.89 0.77 -0.28
N PRO A 86 -12.84 1.12 0.62
CA PRO A 86 -13.09 0.37 1.85
C PRO A 86 -13.45 -1.10 1.62
N ARG A 87 -13.97 -1.47 0.44
CA ARG A 87 -14.30 -2.87 0.10
C ARG A 87 -13.08 -3.79 0.09
N PHE A 88 -11.90 -3.22 -0.19
CA PHE A 88 -10.62 -3.92 -0.24
C PHE A 88 -9.78 -3.71 1.02
N VAL A 89 -10.34 -3.13 2.08
CA VAL A 89 -9.65 -2.96 3.35
C VAL A 89 -10.22 -3.95 4.36
N ARG A 90 -9.39 -4.45 5.28
CA ARG A 90 -9.82 -5.27 6.43
C ARG A 90 -11.05 -4.68 7.13
N GLU A 91 -11.93 -5.56 7.60
CA GLU A 91 -13.24 -5.22 8.14
C GLU A 91 -13.16 -4.38 9.42
N ASP A 92 -12.18 -4.68 10.27
CA ASP A 92 -11.91 -4.04 11.56
C ASP A 92 -10.88 -2.90 11.46
N PHE A 93 -10.65 -2.33 10.28
CA PHE A 93 -9.53 -1.40 10.04
C PHE A 93 -9.50 -0.22 11.00
N ALA A 94 -10.66 0.36 11.34
CA ALA A 94 -10.72 1.50 12.25
C ALA A 94 -10.21 1.13 13.66
N GLU A 95 -10.60 -0.03 14.19
CA GLU A 95 -10.14 -0.53 15.49
C GLU A 95 -8.67 -0.99 15.42
N TRP A 96 -8.30 -1.68 14.35
CA TRP A 96 -6.92 -2.08 14.12
C TRP A 96 -5.99 -0.86 14.07
N LEU A 97 -6.42 0.23 13.43
CA LEU A 97 -5.66 1.45 13.30
C LEU A 97 -5.42 2.12 14.65
N THR A 98 -6.43 2.23 15.53
CA THR A 98 -6.26 2.84 16.86
C THR A 98 -5.25 2.08 17.73
N ARG A 99 -5.13 0.76 17.51
CA ARG A 99 -4.16 -0.09 18.22
C ARG A 99 -2.75 0.00 17.64
N TRP A 100 -2.61 -0.05 16.32
CA TRP A 100 -1.31 -0.28 15.67
C TRP A 100 -0.69 0.96 15.04
N ARG A 101 -1.50 1.96 14.66
CA ARG A 101 -1.03 3.23 14.10
C ARG A 101 -2.01 4.37 14.40
N PRO A 102 -2.19 4.73 15.68
CA PRO A 102 -3.16 5.76 16.08
C PRO A 102 -2.89 7.15 15.48
N GLY A 103 -1.64 7.44 15.11
CA GLY A 103 -1.24 8.71 14.47
C GLY A 103 -1.57 8.83 12.99
N TRP A 104 -2.07 7.78 12.34
CA TRP A 104 -2.28 7.77 10.89
C TRP A 104 -3.08 8.96 10.35
N PRO A 105 -4.22 9.39 10.95
CA PRO A 105 -4.95 10.55 10.44
C PRO A 105 -4.12 11.84 10.45
N GLN A 106 -3.20 12.00 11.40
CA GLN A 106 -2.33 13.17 11.53
C GLN A 106 -1.08 13.07 10.66
N GLU A 107 -0.67 11.86 10.29
CA GLU A 107 0.49 11.60 9.44
C GLU A 107 0.21 11.91 7.96
N HIS A 108 -1.06 11.96 7.53
CA HIS A 108 -1.44 12.28 6.15
C HIS A 108 -0.81 13.59 5.68
N GLY A 109 -0.15 13.53 4.53
CA GLY A 109 0.58 14.65 3.94
C GLY A 109 1.98 14.89 4.52
N LEU A 110 2.39 14.19 5.59
CA LEU A 110 3.79 14.23 6.04
C LEU A 110 4.68 13.40 5.08
N PRO A 111 5.94 13.81 4.85
CA PRO A 111 6.89 13.03 4.06
C PRO A 111 7.14 11.64 4.67
N VAL A 112 7.34 10.64 3.83
CA VAL A 112 7.82 9.32 4.27
C VAL A 112 9.34 9.37 4.43
N THR A 113 9.80 9.75 5.62
CA THR A 113 11.23 9.95 5.94
C THR A 113 11.99 8.67 6.19
#